data_AF-A0A7S2G3L7-F1
#
_entry.id   AF-A0A7S2G3L7-F1
#
_cell.length_a   1.000
_cell.length_b   1.000
_cell.length_c   1.000
_cell.angle_alpha   90.00
_cell.angle_beta   90.00
_cell.angle_gamma   90.00
#
_symmetry.space_group_name_H-M   'P 1'
#
loop_
_entity.id
_entity.type
_entity.pdbx_description
1 polymer ?
#
loop_
_entity_poly.entity_id
_entity_poly.type
_entity_poly.pdbx_seq_one_letter_code
_entity_poly.pdbx_strand_id
1 'polypeptide(L)'
;VFTPEECHAMIQRAECQGFEAALVNTGGGTQHLMNDYRKSKRVIIDDPIAAEDIWQRVCRITRDERLFRAPWCNREMHAVGLNERLRFLKYNPGDFFASHYDGSYMRSEEAGSRKGERSFITLQLYLNDGFEGGATRFLDPRDEILGVDVVPRAGSVLLFQHDCCHEGSLLVKGVKYAIRTDVMFTSKGVGHEYARDPIVISEPTKSMSEGLFQASPSAEIITQALNDSSTLFRHSPPEITTDERVGKNKLDERRAQLFEGLATRRNRCAVEIRKCGNGS
;
A
#
# COMPACT_ATOMS: atom_id res chain seq x y z
N VAL A 1 6.38 3.67 -11.86
CA VAL A 1 5.85 2.36 -12.30
C VAL A 1 4.82 2.55 -13.41
N PHE A 2 3.91 3.51 -13.24
CA PHE A 2 2.93 3.91 -14.25
C PHE A 2 3.23 5.31 -14.78
N THR A 3 2.80 5.62 -16.00
CA THR A 3 2.88 6.98 -16.55
C THR A 3 1.75 7.87 -15.99
N PRO A 4 1.88 9.21 -16.07
CA PRO A 4 0.81 10.11 -15.68
C PRO A 4 -0.51 9.86 -16.43
N GLU A 5 -0.45 9.52 -17.72
CA GLU A 5 -1.61 9.26 -18.56
C GLU A 5 -2.37 7.99 -18.11
N GLU A 6 -1.63 6.92 -17.81
CA GLU A 6 -2.21 5.70 -17.25
C GLU A 6 -2.89 5.96 -15.91
N CYS A 7 -2.22 6.73 -15.04
CA CYS A 7 -2.80 7.10 -13.74
C CYS A 7 -4.07 7.95 -13.91
N HIS A 8 -4.07 8.89 -14.84
CA HIS A 8 -5.23 9.72 -15.14
C HIS A 8 -6.40 8.89 -15.66
N ALA A 9 -6.15 7.94 -16.57
CA ALA A 9 -7.18 7.03 -17.07
C ALA A 9 -7.79 6.16 -15.95
N MET A 10 -6.96 5.69 -15.02
CA MET A 10 -7.41 4.97 -13.82
C MET A 10 -8.29 5.84 -12.92
N ILE A 11 -7.93 7.12 -12.71
CA ILE A 11 -8.74 8.08 -11.96
C ILE A 11 -10.09 8.30 -12.64
N GLN A 12 -10.10 8.58 -13.95
CA GLN A 12 -11.35 8.81 -14.71
C GLN A 12 -12.28 7.60 -14.62
N ARG A 13 -11.75 6.38 -14.79
CA ARG A 13 -12.53 5.16 -14.65
C ARG A 13 -13.18 5.05 -13.27
N ALA A 14 -12.45 5.36 -12.21
CA ALA A 14 -12.98 5.31 -10.85
C ALA A 14 -14.03 6.40 -10.57
N GLU A 15 -13.82 7.62 -11.07
CA GLU A 15 -14.82 8.71 -10.97
C GLU A 15 -16.12 8.35 -11.70
N CYS A 16 -16.03 7.77 -12.89
CA CYS A 16 -17.21 7.32 -13.65
C CYS A 16 -18.01 6.24 -12.92
N GLN A 17 -17.36 5.38 -12.14
CA GLN A 17 -18.04 4.36 -11.33
C GLN A 17 -18.70 4.96 -10.07
N GLY A 18 -18.23 6.11 -9.61
CA GLY A 18 -18.76 6.80 -8.45
C GLY A 18 -18.10 6.37 -7.14
N PHE A 19 -17.70 7.36 -6.33
CA PHE A 19 -17.06 7.16 -5.04
C PHE A 19 -18.06 7.28 -3.89
N GLU A 20 -18.04 6.31 -2.97
CA GLU A 20 -18.84 6.32 -1.74
C GLU A 20 -17.97 6.55 -0.51
N ALA A 21 -18.59 6.82 0.64
CA ALA A 21 -17.85 6.92 1.89
C ALA A 21 -17.13 5.60 2.22
N ALA A 22 -15.84 5.67 2.55
CA ALA A 22 -15.06 4.48 2.85
C ALA A 22 -15.36 3.99 4.28
N LEU A 23 -15.99 2.83 4.39
CA LEU A 23 -16.29 2.21 5.69
C LEU A 23 -15.06 1.51 6.28
N VAL A 24 -15.04 1.44 7.61
CA VAL A 24 -14.03 0.75 8.43
C VAL A 24 -14.49 -0.69 8.67
N ASN A 25 -13.62 -1.67 8.44
CA ASN A 25 -13.90 -3.07 8.76
C ASN A 25 -13.68 -3.29 10.26
N THR A 26 -14.71 -3.74 10.97
CA THR A 26 -14.69 -3.98 12.41
C THR A 26 -14.66 -5.48 12.76
N GLY A 27 -14.42 -6.34 11.78
CA GLY A 27 -14.41 -7.80 11.94
C GLY A 27 -15.78 -8.44 11.73
N GLY A 28 -15.78 -9.77 11.57
CA GLY A 28 -17.01 -10.57 11.40
C GLY A 28 -17.83 -10.23 10.14
N GLY A 29 -17.20 -9.63 9.12
CA GLY A 29 -17.89 -9.18 7.90
C GLY A 29 -18.64 -7.85 8.05
N THR A 30 -18.54 -7.19 9.20
CA THR A 30 -19.24 -5.93 9.49
C THR A 30 -18.38 -4.72 9.10
N GLN A 31 -19.01 -3.69 8.56
CA GLN A 31 -18.37 -2.41 8.25
C GLN A 31 -19.19 -1.25 8.82
N HIS A 32 -18.50 -0.26 9.40
CA HIS A 32 -19.13 0.91 9.99
C HIS A 32 -18.53 2.20 9.43
N LEU A 33 -19.36 3.24 9.34
CA LEU A 33 -18.91 4.60 9.05
C LEU A 33 -18.39 5.21 10.36
N MET A 34 -17.10 5.54 10.41
CA MET A 34 -16.42 6.10 11.58
C MET A 34 -15.60 7.30 11.14
N ASN A 35 -16.24 8.45 10.95
CA ASN A 35 -15.61 9.64 10.35
C ASN A 35 -14.50 10.27 11.22
N ASP A 36 -14.48 9.94 12.51
CA ASP A 36 -13.44 10.30 13.48
C ASP A 36 -12.19 9.42 13.35
N TYR A 37 -12.31 8.25 12.74
CA TYR A 37 -11.21 7.31 12.52
C TYR A 37 -10.76 7.26 11.06
N ARG A 38 -11.71 7.28 10.13
CA ARG A 38 -11.48 7.27 8.70
C ARG A 38 -12.46 8.20 8.02
N LYS A 39 -11.91 9.22 7.36
CA LYS A 39 -12.67 10.10 6.49
C LYS A 39 -12.01 10.05 5.13
N SER A 40 -12.56 9.22 4.24
CA SER A 40 -12.13 9.14 2.85
C SER A 40 -13.28 8.61 2.01
N LYS A 41 -13.14 8.67 0.69
CA LYS A 41 -14.04 7.96 -0.23
C LYS A 41 -13.37 6.74 -0.84
N ARG A 42 -14.18 5.77 -1.26
CA ARG A 42 -13.74 4.53 -1.88
C ARG A 42 -14.71 4.09 -2.97
N VAL A 43 -14.17 3.57 -4.05
CA VAL A 43 -14.89 2.69 -4.98
C VAL A 43 -14.10 1.39 -5.10
N ILE A 44 -14.81 0.27 -5.20
CA ILE A 44 -14.19 -1.04 -5.33
C ILE A 44 -14.50 -1.57 -6.72
N ILE A 45 -13.45 -1.96 -7.43
CA ILE A 45 -13.54 -2.54 -8.76
C ILE A 45 -12.77 -3.86 -8.73
N ASP A 46 -13.48 -4.97 -8.89
CA ASP A 46 -12.85 -6.28 -9.04
C ASP A 46 -12.33 -6.39 -10.49
N ASP A 47 -11.01 -6.34 -10.66
CA ASP A 47 -10.36 -6.34 -11.98
C ASP A 47 -9.10 -7.23 -11.96
N PRO A 48 -9.25 -8.53 -12.27
CA PRO A 48 -8.12 -9.46 -12.27
C PRO A 48 -7.10 -9.15 -13.37
N ILE A 49 -7.49 -8.47 -14.45
CA ILE A 49 -6.61 -8.12 -15.56
C ILE A 49 -5.69 -6.97 -15.14
N ALA A 50 -6.25 -5.91 -14.57
CA ALA A 50 -5.47 -4.78 -14.07
C ALA A 50 -4.59 -5.18 -12.87
N ALA A 51 -5.10 -6.02 -11.97
CA ALA A 51 -4.31 -6.56 -10.86
C ALA A 51 -3.07 -7.33 -11.36
N GLU A 52 -3.22 -8.13 -12.43
CA GLU A 52 -2.10 -8.86 -13.03
C GLU A 52 -1.09 -7.91 -13.71
N ASP A 53 -1.55 -6.91 -14.48
CA ASP A 53 -0.63 -5.92 -15.09
C ASP A 53 0.18 -5.17 -14.04
N ILE A 54 -0.47 -4.72 -12.94
CA ILE A 54 0.22 -4.08 -11.82
C ILE A 54 1.28 -5.01 -11.22
N TRP A 55 0.93 -6.28 -10.98
CA TRP A 55 1.85 -7.25 -10.41
C TRP A 55 3.07 -7.46 -11.30
N GLN A 56 2.88 -7.70 -12.59
CA GLN A 56 3.97 -7.93 -13.53
C GLN A 56 4.92 -6.75 -13.62
N ARG A 57 4.40 -5.51 -13.60
CA ARG A 57 5.25 -4.31 -13.57
C ARG A 57 6.09 -4.20 -12.29
N VAL A 58 5.52 -4.56 -11.14
CA VAL A 58 6.27 -4.61 -9.87
C VAL A 58 7.38 -5.66 -9.94
N CYS A 59 7.06 -6.89 -10.37
CA CYS A 59 8.01 -8.00 -10.48
C CYS A 59 9.18 -7.72 -11.45
N ARG A 60 8.95 -6.89 -12.49
CA ARG A 60 10.01 -6.47 -13.42
C ARG A 60 11.02 -5.51 -12.78
N ILE A 61 10.63 -4.79 -11.73
CA ILE A 61 11.45 -3.75 -11.11
C ILE A 61 12.17 -4.27 -9.86
N THR A 62 11.48 -4.99 -8.99
CA THR A 62 12.06 -5.48 -7.73
C THR A 62 12.31 -6.99 -7.75
N ARG A 63 13.44 -7.39 -7.17
CA ARG A 63 13.81 -8.78 -6.89
C ARG A 63 13.96 -9.04 -5.39
N ASP A 64 13.27 -8.26 -4.56
CA ASP A 64 13.32 -8.44 -3.10
C ASP A 64 12.65 -9.76 -2.71
N GLU A 65 13.47 -10.77 -2.36
CA GLU A 65 13.00 -12.09 -1.93
C GLU A 65 12.00 -12.04 -0.77
N ARG A 66 12.03 -10.99 0.07
CA ARG A 66 11.07 -10.82 1.16
C ARG A 66 9.64 -10.62 0.64
N LEU A 67 9.49 -9.90 -0.48
CA LEU A 67 8.21 -9.70 -1.17
C LEU A 67 7.67 -11.02 -1.73
N PHE A 68 8.55 -11.89 -2.21
CA PHE A 68 8.16 -13.14 -2.87
C PHE A 68 7.97 -14.32 -1.93
N ARG A 69 8.70 -14.35 -0.80
CA ARG A 69 8.75 -15.52 0.10
C ARG A 69 8.15 -15.29 1.50
N ALA A 70 7.79 -14.06 1.84
CA ALA A 70 7.27 -13.66 3.15
C ALA A 70 7.97 -14.35 4.35
N PRO A 71 9.29 -14.15 4.53
CA PRO A 71 10.11 -14.89 5.50
C PRO A 71 9.73 -14.65 6.98
N TRP A 72 8.86 -13.69 7.25
CA TRP A 72 8.28 -13.44 8.59
C TRP A 72 7.16 -14.43 8.96
N CYS A 73 6.69 -15.24 8.02
CA CYS A 73 5.70 -16.29 8.25
C CYS A 73 6.35 -17.53 8.86
N ASN A 74 5.63 -18.26 9.72
CA ASN A 74 6.11 -19.52 10.32
C ASN A 74 6.14 -20.71 9.34
N ARG A 75 5.71 -20.50 8.09
CA ARG A 75 5.66 -21.49 7.02
C ARG A 75 6.19 -20.83 5.76
N GLU A 76 6.75 -21.62 4.85
CA GLU A 76 7.12 -21.13 3.53
C GLU A 76 5.85 -20.69 2.79
N MET A 77 5.88 -19.45 2.30
CA MET A 77 4.78 -18.82 1.58
C MET A 77 5.35 -18.26 0.28
N HIS A 78 4.59 -18.35 -0.81
CA HIS A 78 4.99 -17.81 -2.11
C HIS A 78 3.97 -16.78 -2.58
N ALA A 79 4.45 -15.63 -3.02
CA ALA A 79 3.60 -14.62 -3.64
C ALA A 79 3.00 -15.18 -4.93
N VAL A 80 1.68 -15.04 -5.08
CA VAL A 80 0.88 -15.55 -6.20
C VAL A 80 0.08 -14.43 -6.85
N GLY A 81 0.63 -13.23 -6.91
CA GLY A 81 -0.01 -12.06 -7.51
C GLY A 81 -0.79 -11.19 -6.53
N LEU A 82 -1.61 -10.30 -7.07
CA LEU A 82 -2.42 -9.36 -6.29
C LEU A 82 -3.84 -9.88 -6.08
N ASN A 83 -4.50 -9.34 -5.06
CA ASN A 83 -5.95 -9.45 -4.94
C ASN A 83 -6.61 -8.63 -6.07
N GLU A 84 -7.58 -9.23 -6.76
CA GLU A 84 -8.34 -8.62 -7.86
C GLU A 84 -9.21 -7.46 -7.40
N ARG A 85 -9.51 -7.37 -6.10
CA ARG A 85 -10.34 -6.33 -5.50
C ARG A 85 -9.57 -5.02 -5.36
N LEU A 86 -9.52 -4.24 -6.43
CA LEU A 86 -8.86 -2.93 -6.45
C LEU A 86 -9.71 -1.90 -5.70
N ARG A 87 -9.18 -1.38 -4.60
CA ARG A 87 -9.83 -0.34 -3.80
C ARG A 87 -9.26 1.00 -4.22
N PHE A 88 -9.98 1.72 -5.07
CA PHE A 88 -9.67 3.10 -5.39
C PHE A 88 -10.08 3.97 -4.22
N LEU A 89 -9.17 4.83 -3.79
CA LEU A 89 -9.32 5.73 -2.65
C LEU A 89 -9.24 7.16 -3.14
N LYS A 90 -10.13 8.01 -2.63
CA LYS A 90 -10.15 9.45 -2.89
C LYS A 90 -10.20 10.20 -1.56
N TYR A 91 -9.31 11.17 -1.40
CA TYR A 91 -9.24 12.05 -0.24
C TYR A 91 -9.40 13.50 -0.72
N ASN A 92 -10.30 14.24 -0.08
CA ASN A 92 -10.50 15.68 -0.27
C ASN A 92 -9.85 16.44 0.90
N PRO A 93 -9.76 17.78 0.84
CA PRO A 93 -9.25 18.54 1.97
C PRO A 93 -10.03 18.22 3.27
N GLY A 94 -9.29 17.91 4.34
CA GLY A 94 -9.84 17.48 5.62
C GLY A 94 -10.07 15.96 5.76
N ASP A 95 -9.83 15.17 4.71
CA ASP A 95 -9.91 13.72 4.74
C ASP A 95 -8.58 13.11 5.27
N PHE A 96 -8.68 11.99 5.98
CA PHE A 96 -7.57 11.29 6.62
C PHE A 96 -7.94 9.82 6.90
N PHE A 97 -6.95 9.02 7.32
CA PHE A 97 -7.18 7.71 7.89
C PHE A 97 -6.24 7.51 9.07
N ALA A 98 -6.78 7.42 10.28
CA ALA A 98 -6.03 7.33 11.53
C ALA A 98 -5.09 6.11 11.59
N SER A 99 -4.12 6.17 12.51
CA SER A 99 -3.17 5.10 12.85
C SER A 99 -3.86 3.73 12.96
N HIS A 100 -3.38 2.77 12.18
CA HIS A 100 -3.89 1.40 12.11
C HIS A 100 -2.87 0.39 11.59
N TYR A 101 -3.25 -0.88 11.72
CA TYR A 101 -2.65 -2.01 11.00
C TYR A 101 -3.63 -2.50 9.94
N ASP A 102 -3.10 -3.02 8.84
CA ASP A 102 -3.94 -3.52 7.77
C ASP A 102 -4.45 -4.94 8.09
N GLY A 103 -5.69 -5.21 7.67
CA GLY A 103 -6.31 -6.52 7.86
C GLY A 103 -5.84 -7.53 6.80
N SER A 104 -5.56 -8.76 7.22
CA SER A 104 -5.32 -9.86 6.29
C SER A 104 -6.63 -10.34 5.65
N TYR A 105 -6.58 -10.61 4.35
CA TYR A 105 -7.64 -11.26 3.60
C TYR A 105 -7.25 -12.70 3.31
N MET A 106 -8.22 -13.62 3.38
CA MET A 106 -8.08 -15.00 2.95
C MET A 106 -9.17 -15.32 1.95
N ARG A 107 -8.79 -15.95 0.83
CA ARG A 107 -9.75 -16.48 -0.13
C ARG A 107 -10.54 -17.64 0.47
N SER A 108 -11.86 -17.50 0.43
CA SER A 108 -12.84 -18.49 0.86
C SER A 108 -13.01 -19.62 -0.18
N GLU A 109 -13.94 -20.54 0.08
CA GLU A 109 -14.19 -21.73 -0.75
C GLU A 109 -14.54 -21.38 -2.21
N GLU A 110 -15.22 -20.26 -2.42
CA GLU A 110 -15.69 -19.81 -3.74
C GLU A 110 -14.54 -19.51 -4.70
N ALA A 111 -13.33 -19.33 -4.18
CA ALA A 111 -12.13 -19.15 -4.99
C ALA A 111 -11.57 -20.46 -5.59
N GLY A 112 -12.20 -21.62 -5.32
CA GLY A 112 -11.84 -22.90 -5.92
C GLY A 112 -10.38 -23.30 -5.63
N SER A 113 -9.57 -23.48 -6.67
CA SER A 113 -8.16 -23.85 -6.55
C SER A 113 -7.31 -22.83 -5.75
N ARG A 114 -7.77 -21.58 -5.67
CA ARG A 114 -7.13 -20.46 -4.97
C ARG A 114 -7.58 -20.32 -3.51
N LYS A 115 -8.48 -21.18 -3.04
CA LYS A 115 -8.89 -21.25 -1.64
C LYS A 115 -7.66 -21.31 -0.72
N GLY A 116 -7.71 -20.51 0.34
CA GLY A 116 -6.69 -20.47 1.39
C GLY A 116 -5.51 -19.54 1.09
N GLU A 117 -5.43 -18.96 -0.12
CA GLU A 117 -4.50 -17.85 -0.37
C GLU A 117 -4.77 -16.71 0.62
N ARG A 118 -3.69 -16.14 1.17
CA ARG A 118 -3.76 -15.13 2.23
C ARG A 118 -2.87 -13.93 1.90
N SER A 119 -3.32 -12.72 2.23
CA SER A 119 -2.49 -11.52 2.12
C SER A 119 -1.70 -11.18 3.38
N PHE A 120 -0.50 -10.63 3.16
CA PHE A 120 0.40 -10.13 4.22
C PHE A 120 1.03 -8.77 3.92
N ILE A 121 0.94 -8.32 2.67
CA ILE A 121 1.59 -7.09 2.20
C ILE A 121 0.53 -6.26 1.50
N THR A 122 0.48 -4.97 1.83
CA THR A 122 -0.31 -3.97 1.12
C THR A 122 0.50 -3.44 -0.04
N LEU A 123 -0.16 -3.32 -1.19
CA LEU A 123 0.31 -2.56 -2.33
C LEU A 123 -0.53 -1.28 -2.43
N GLN A 124 0.12 -0.14 -2.29
CA GLN A 124 -0.46 1.19 -2.47
C GLN A 124 0.14 1.84 -3.71
N LEU A 125 -0.66 1.94 -4.79
CA LEU A 125 -0.30 2.68 -6.00
C LEU A 125 -0.84 4.11 -5.90
N TYR A 126 0.03 5.11 -5.98
CA TYR A 126 -0.37 6.51 -5.97
C TYR A 126 -0.69 6.97 -7.41
N LEU A 127 -1.88 7.53 -7.62
CA LEU A 127 -2.35 7.91 -8.95
C LEU A 127 -2.10 9.38 -9.28
N ASN A 128 -1.82 10.22 -8.28
CA ASN A 128 -1.46 11.61 -8.48
C ASN A 128 -0.56 12.12 -7.35
N ASP A 129 -0.06 13.32 -7.55
CA ASP A 129 0.69 14.13 -6.60
C ASP A 129 0.28 15.61 -6.74
N GLY A 130 1.10 16.54 -6.23
CA GLY A 130 0.81 17.98 -6.31
C GLY A 130 -0.19 18.50 -5.27
N PHE A 131 -0.40 17.76 -4.18
CA PHE A 131 -1.25 18.14 -3.05
C PHE A 131 -0.42 18.41 -1.78
N GLU A 132 -1.05 19.05 -0.79
CA GLU A 132 -0.43 19.38 0.50
C GLU A 132 -0.96 18.43 1.60
N GLY A 133 -0.04 17.85 2.40
CA GLY A 133 -0.37 16.79 3.35
C GLY A 133 -0.59 15.44 2.68
N GLY A 134 -1.40 14.57 3.27
CA GLY A 134 -1.80 13.31 2.63
C GLY A 134 -0.71 12.26 2.51
N ALA A 135 0.34 12.31 3.32
CA ALA A 135 1.38 11.28 3.34
C ALA A 135 0.84 9.92 3.77
N THR A 136 1.53 8.84 3.40
CA THR A 136 1.41 7.56 4.11
C THR A 136 2.52 7.54 5.15
N ARG A 137 2.16 7.70 6.43
CA ARG A 137 3.11 7.85 7.53
C ARG A 137 3.20 6.55 8.30
N PHE A 138 4.40 5.98 8.39
CA PHE A 138 4.70 4.82 9.23
C PHE A 138 5.10 5.29 10.63
N LEU A 139 4.46 4.74 11.65
CA LEU A 139 4.61 5.16 13.04
C LEU A 139 5.43 4.15 13.84
N ASP A 140 6.22 4.63 14.81
CA ASP A 140 6.83 3.73 15.79
C ASP A 140 5.71 3.18 16.71
N PRO A 141 5.57 1.86 16.85
CA PRO A 141 4.52 1.27 17.68
C PRO A 141 4.66 1.62 19.18
N ARG A 142 5.80 2.15 19.62
CA ARG A 142 6.04 2.58 21.02
C ARG A 142 5.92 4.08 21.21
N ASP A 143 5.95 4.86 20.12
CA ASP A 143 5.80 6.31 20.16
C ASP A 143 5.25 6.81 18.81
N GLU A 144 3.94 7.03 18.74
CA GLU A 144 3.26 7.49 17.52
C GLU A 144 3.65 8.93 17.11
N ILE A 145 4.38 9.68 17.95
CA ILE A 145 4.95 10.98 17.53
C ILE A 145 6.07 10.76 16.51
N LEU A 146 6.84 9.68 16.70
CA LEU A 146 7.95 9.31 15.84
C LEU A 146 7.41 8.56 14.62
N GLY A 147 7.81 9.01 13.42
CA GLY A 147 7.34 8.39 12.20
C GLY A 147 8.07 8.87 10.97
N VAL A 148 7.84 8.13 9.89
CA VAL A 148 8.47 8.32 8.60
C VAL A 148 7.40 8.49 7.53
N ASP A 149 7.47 9.59 6.80
CA ASP A 149 6.51 9.91 5.76
C ASP A 149 6.96 9.39 4.40
N VAL A 150 6.07 8.65 3.73
CA VAL A 150 6.15 8.41 2.30
C VAL A 150 5.21 9.40 1.60
N VAL A 151 5.81 10.41 0.99
CA VAL A 151 5.09 11.42 0.20
C VAL A 151 4.67 10.80 -1.14
N PRO A 152 3.37 10.77 -1.47
CA PRO A 152 2.88 10.19 -2.71
C PRO A 152 3.50 10.86 -3.95
N ARG A 153 3.91 10.03 -4.90
CA ARG A 153 4.36 10.45 -6.24
C ARG A 153 3.55 9.73 -7.29
N ALA A 154 3.05 10.45 -8.29
CA ALA A 154 2.19 9.85 -9.31
C ALA A 154 2.89 8.65 -9.99
N GLY A 155 2.16 7.53 -10.08
CA GLY A 155 2.63 6.29 -10.70
C GLY A 155 3.66 5.50 -9.90
N SER A 156 4.00 5.91 -8.67
CA SER A 156 4.85 5.13 -7.75
C SER A 156 4.02 4.09 -6.97
N VAL A 157 4.68 3.02 -6.55
CA VAL A 157 4.08 1.94 -5.77
C VAL A 157 4.81 1.80 -4.45
N LEU A 158 4.06 1.83 -3.35
CA LEU A 158 4.55 1.53 -2.01
C LEU A 158 4.06 0.14 -1.58
N LEU A 159 5.00 -0.72 -1.19
CA LEU A 159 4.76 -2.06 -0.66
C LEU A 159 5.15 -2.11 0.80
N PHE A 160 4.28 -2.61 1.68
CA PHE A 160 4.60 -2.73 3.10
C PHE A 160 3.82 -3.86 3.75
N GLN A 161 4.41 -4.48 4.77
CA GLN A 161 3.72 -5.53 5.53
C GLN A 161 2.52 -4.98 6.31
N HIS A 162 1.48 -5.80 6.45
CA HIS A 162 0.27 -5.47 7.21
C HIS A 162 0.53 -5.12 8.68
N ASP A 163 1.66 -5.59 9.24
CA ASP A 163 2.10 -5.35 10.62
C ASP A 163 2.93 -4.05 10.81
N CYS A 164 3.01 -3.21 9.78
CA CYS A 164 3.51 -1.86 9.89
C CYS A 164 2.39 -0.92 10.34
N CYS A 165 2.53 -0.32 11.54
CA CYS A 165 1.61 0.70 12.02
C CYS A 165 1.73 1.92 11.13
N HIS A 166 0.62 2.39 10.57
CA HIS A 166 0.63 3.51 9.64
C HIS A 166 -0.68 4.28 9.64
N GLU A 167 -0.62 5.48 9.09
CA GLU A 167 -1.78 6.34 8.87
C GLU A 167 -1.75 6.96 7.46
N GLY A 168 -2.92 7.37 7.00
CA GLY A 168 -3.05 8.34 5.92
C GLY A 168 -3.19 9.73 6.55
N SER A 169 -2.09 10.49 6.58
CA SER A 169 -2.07 11.81 7.21
C SER A 169 -3.08 12.75 6.55
N LEU A 170 -3.51 13.77 7.30
CA LEU A 170 -4.51 14.75 6.86
C LEU A 170 -4.16 15.34 5.48
N LEU A 171 -5.11 15.31 4.55
CA LEU A 171 -4.99 16.05 3.31
C LEU A 171 -5.39 17.51 3.56
N VAL A 172 -4.47 18.45 3.35
CA VAL A 172 -4.67 19.88 3.64
C VAL A 172 -5.22 20.61 2.42
N LYS A 173 -4.66 20.36 1.23
CA LYS A 173 -5.08 20.99 -0.04
C LYS A 173 -5.00 20.02 -1.19
N GLY A 174 -5.82 20.25 -2.22
CA GLY A 174 -5.89 19.41 -3.42
C GLY A 174 -6.75 18.16 -3.20
N VAL A 175 -6.57 17.17 -4.06
CA VAL A 175 -7.27 15.87 -3.99
C VAL A 175 -6.24 14.77 -4.18
N LYS A 176 -6.27 13.73 -3.34
CA LYS A 176 -5.39 12.56 -3.44
C LYS A 176 -6.16 11.34 -3.94
N TYR A 177 -5.60 10.65 -4.92
CA TYR A 177 -6.08 9.38 -5.46
C TYR A 177 -5.04 8.29 -5.31
N ALA A 178 -5.49 7.11 -4.90
CA ALA A 178 -4.62 5.94 -4.80
C ALA A 178 -5.39 4.64 -4.98
N ILE A 179 -4.73 3.57 -5.40
CA ILE A 179 -5.28 2.21 -5.40
C ILE A 179 -4.61 1.42 -4.29
N ARG A 180 -5.42 0.81 -3.42
CA ARG A 180 -4.96 -0.18 -2.45
C ARG A 180 -5.41 -1.57 -2.89
N THR A 181 -4.46 -2.49 -2.98
CA THR A 181 -4.71 -3.92 -3.04
C THR A 181 -3.68 -4.64 -2.16
N ASP A 182 -3.69 -5.97 -2.18
CA ASP A 182 -2.85 -6.78 -1.31
C ASP A 182 -2.12 -7.85 -2.14
N VAL A 183 -0.87 -8.13 -1.79
CA VAL A 183 -0.12 -9.26 -2.35
C VAL A 183 -0.63 -10.54 -1.70
N MET A 184 -1.07 -11.48 -2.52
CA MET A 184 -1.63 -12.76 -2.11
C MET A 184 -0.51 -13.81 -2.06
N PHE A 185 -0.57 -14.69 -1.07
CA PHE A 185 0.41 -15.75 -0.85
C PHE A 185 -0.25 -17.12 -0.70
N THR A 186 0.46 -18.17 -1.12
CA THR A 186 0.07 -19.56 -0.93
C THR A 186 1.19 -20.36 -0.27
N SER A 187 0.82 -21.40 0.50
CA SER A 187 1.77 -22.40 1.00
C SER A 187 1.89 -23.62 0.08
N LYS A 188 1.20 -23.63 -1.07
CA LYS A 188 1.20 -24.77 -2.01
C LYS A 188 2.47 -24.87 -2.85
N GLY A 189 3.33 -23.85 -2.83
CA GLY A 189 4.58 -23.82 -3.59
C GLY A 189 4.46 -23.16 -4.96
N VAL A 190 5.58 -23.16 -5.69
CA VAL A 190 5.74 -22.65 -7.06
C VAL A 190 4.95 -23.53 -8.05
N GLY A 191 4.30 -22.93 -9.05
CA GLY A 191 3.39 -23.59 -10.00
C GLY A 191 1.89 -23.41 -9.69
N HIS A 192 1.57 -22.69 -8.62
CA HIS A 192 0.22 -22.26 -8.24
C HIS A 192 0.06 -20.73 -8.31
N GLU A 193 0.95 -20.04 -9.04
CA GLU A 193 0.83 -18.61 -9.33
C GLU A 193 -0.36 -18.32 -10.25
N TYR A 194 -0.67 -17.04 -10.51
CA TYR A 194 -1.62 -16.65 -11.56
C TYR A 194 -1.27 -17.39 -12.87
N ALA A 195 -2.02 -18.45 -13.17
CA ALA A 195 -1.98 -19.11 -14.46
C ALA A 195 -2.77 -18.25 -15.46
N ARG A 196 -2.15 -17.14 -15.89
CA ARG A 196 -2.38 -16.56 -17.21
C ARG A 196 -1.01 -16.23 -17.76
N ASP A 197 -0.76 -16.66 -19.01
CA ASP A 197 0.36 -16.10 -19.76
C ASP A 197 0.34 -14.58 -19.59
N PRO A 198 1.49 -13.92 -19.34
CA PRO A 198 1.54 -12.48 -19.15
C PRO A 198 0.75 -11.83 -20.28
N ILE A 199 -0.19 -10.94 -19.94
CA ILE A 199 -0.99 -10.23 -20.94
C ILE A 199 0.01 -9.52 -21.86
N VAL A 200 0.11 -10.02 -23.09
CA VAL A 200 0.82 -9.32 -24.17
C VAL A 200 -0.05 -8.11 -24.46
N ILE A 201 0.31 -6.97 -23.88
CA ILE A 201 -0.21 -5.68 -24.34
C ILE A 201 0.25 -5.58 -25.78
N SER A 202 -0.67 -5.81 -26.72
CA SER A 202 -0.40 -5.64 -28.14
C SER A 202 0.12 -4.22 -28.33
N GLU A 203 1.38 -4.10 -28.76
CA GLU A 203 1.96 -2.81 -29.09
C GLU A 203 1.12 -2.11 -30.18
N PRO A 204 1.10 -0.77 -30.21
CA PRO A 204 0.64 -0.05 -31.38
C PRO A 204 1.44 -0.53 -32.60
N THR A 205 0.72 -0.88 -33.65
CA THR A 205 1.23 -1.45 -34.90
C THR A 205 2.60 -0.94 -35.35
N LYS A 206 3.52 -1.88 -35.59
CA LYS A 206 4.80 -1.70 -36.28
C LYS A 206 4.66 -0.80 -37.51
N SER A 207 5.29 0.37 -37.46
CA SER A 207 6.13 0.82 -38.58
C SER A 207 7.29 1.64 -38.02
N MET A 208 8.46 1.44 -38.62
CA MET A 208 9.80 1.97 -38.26
C MET A 208 10.66 1.06 -37.35
N SER A 209 11.26 0.10 -38.04
CA SER A 209 12.57 -0.54 -37.89
C SER A 209 13.50 -0.19 -36.71
N GLU A 210 13.98 -1.27 -36.08
CA GLU A 210 15.37 -1.57 -35.69
C GLU A 210 16.19 -0.48 -34.97
N GLY A 211 16.33 -0.65 -33.65
CA GLY A 211 17.29 0.08 -32.84
C GLY A 211 17.29 -0.36 -31.37
N LEU A 212 18.04 -1.43 -31.08
CA LEU A 212 18.79 -1.63 -29.83
C LEU A 212 18.07 -1.29 -28.49
N PHE A 213 17.29 -2.23 -27.93
CA PHE A 213 16.87 -2.15 -26.53
C PHE A 213 17.99 -2.70 -25.62
N GLN A 214 18.95 -1.83 -25.25
CA GLN A 214 19.72 -2.03 -24.03
C GLN A 214 18.83 -1.64 -22.83
N ALA A 215 18.61 -2.58 -21.91
CA ALA A 215 17.94 -2.29 -20.66
C ALA A 215 18.76 -1.26 -19.86
N SER A 216 18.22 -0.05 -19.71
CA SER A 216 18.78 1.00 -18.86
C SER A 216 18.59 0.65 -17.36
N PRO A 217 19.61 0.82 -16.50
CA PRO A 217 19.56 0.46 -15.07
C PRO A 217 18.84 1.49 -14.18
N SER A 218 17.96 2.33 -14.73
CA SER A 218 17.41 3.51 -14.03
C SER A 218 16.15 3.22 -13.18
N ALA A 219 16.17 2.18 -12.34
CA ALA A 219 15.14 1.96 -11.32
C ALA A 219 15.72 2.08 -9.91
N GLU A 220 15.23 3.06 -9.14
CA GLU A 220 15.55 3.19 -7.72
C GLU A 220 14.53 2.41 -6.90
N ILE A 221 15.01 1.36 -6.22
CA ILE A 221 14.32 0.75 -5.10
C ILE A 221 14.72 1.55 -3.87
N ILE A 222 13.84 2.42 -3.39
CA ILE A 222 14.06 3.09 -2.11
C ILE A 222 13.52 2.16 -1.03
N THR A 223 14.42 1.37 -0.46
CA THR A 223 14.09 0.58 0.72
C THR A 223 14.17 1.49 1.92
N GLN A 224 13.01 1.83 2.51
CA GLN A 224 13.01 2.41 3.84
C GLN A 224 12.90 1.27 4.83
N ALA A 225 14.05 0.73 5.23
CA ALA A 225 14.09 -0.30 6.25
C ALA A 225 13.64 0.31 7.58
N LEU A 226 12.50 -0.14 8.10
CA LEU A 226 12.03 0.17 9.45
C LEU A 226 12.80 -0.70 10.48
N ASN A 227 14.13 -0.62 10.45
CA ASN A 227 15.01 -1.38 11.33
C ASN A 227 15.61 -0.48 12.42
N ASP A 228 15.48 -0.97 13.66
CA ASP A 228 16.09 -0.53 14.91
C ASP A 228 15.74 0.86 15.43
N SER A 229 14.79 0.84 16.38
CA SER A 229 14.41 2.01 17.16
C SER A 229 15.34 2.26 18.35
N SER A 230 16.64 2.35 18.07
CA SER A 230 17.65 2.75 19.05
C SER A 230 18.82 3.56 18.49
N THR A 231 18.91 3.81 17.18
CA THR A 231 20.09 4.47 16.58
C THR A 231 19.81 5.72 15.72
N LEU A 232 18.55 6.13 15.52
CA LEU A 232 18.23 7.31 14.68
C LEU A 232 17.89 8.60 15.43
N PHE A 233 17.95 8.62 16.76
CA PHE A 233 17.52 9.79 17.55
C PHE A 233 18.70 10.59 18.10
N ARG A 234 19.27 11.44 17.24
CA ARG A 234 19.95 12.67 17.66
C ARG A 234 19.44 13.82 16.81
N HIS A 235 18.25 14.32 17.10
CA HIS A 235 17.98 15.77 17.06
C HIS A 235 16.78 16.07 17.95
N SER A 236 16.97 17.02 18.86
CA SER A 236 16.01 17.44 19.88
C SER A 236 14.74 18.03 19.25
N PRO A 237 13.56 17.76 19.81
CA PRO A 237 12.31 18.38 19.34
C PRO A 237 12.24 19.87 19.74
N PRO A 238 11.60 20.73 18.94
CA PRO A 238 11.23 22.07 19.37
C PRO A 238 10.03 22.02 20.33
N GLU A 239 10.02 22.93 21.30
CA GLU A 239 8.95 23.06 22.31
C GLU A 239 7.62 23.45 21.66
N ILE A 240 6.53 22.73 22.01
CA ILE A 240 5.15 23.10 21.68
C ILE A 240 4.33 23.15 22.98
N THR A 241 3.55 24.22 23.11
CA THR A 241 2.85 24.68 24.30
C THR A 241 1.55 23.89 24.60
N THR A 242 1.07 24.05 25.83
CA THR A 242 0.32 23.08 26.63
C THR A 242 -1.19 22.90 26.37
N ASP A 243 -1.74 23.26 25.21
CA ASP A 243 -3.22 23.31 25.05
C ASP A 243 -3.89 22.16 24.27
N GLU A 244 -3.13 21.19 23.73
CA GLU A 244 -3.71 20.06 22.96
C GLU A 244 -3.99 18.78 23.79
N ARG A 245 -3.86 18.83 25.12
CA ARG A 245 -3.89 17.62 25.97
C ARG A 245 -5.27 17.03 26.30
N VAL A 246 -6.38 17.71 25.99
CA VAL A 246 -7.69 17.32 26.55
C VAL A 246 -8.47 16.33 25.68
N GLY A 247 -8.10 16.14 24.40
CA GLY A 247 -8.82 15.24 23.47
C GLY A 247 -8.36 13.78 23.42
N LYS A 248 -7.15 13.45 23.93
CA LYS A 248 -6.53 12.10 23.75
C LYS A 248 -6.91 11.07 24.83
N ASN A 249 -7.27 11.50 26.04
CA ASN A 249 -7.32 10.61 27.20
C ASN A 249 -8.43 9.54 27.19
N LYS A 250 -9.50 9.67 26.38
CA LYS A 250 -10.56 8.63 26.32
C LYS A 250 -10.30 7.53 25.29
N LEU A 251 -9.41 7.77 24.31
CA LEU A 251 -9.06 6.79 23.28
C LEU A 251 -7.91 5.88 23.73
N ASP A 252 -7.02 6.41 24.57
CA ASP A 252 -5.85 5.70 25.10
C ASP A 252 -6.23 4.58 26.10
N GLU A 253 -7.28 4.76 26.91
CA GLU A 253 -7.71 3.75 27.90
C GLU A 253 -8.26 2.46 27.27
N ARG A 254 -8.85 2.53 26.06
CA ARG A 254 -9.29 1.33 25.32
C ARG A 254 -8.16 0.67 24.54
N ARG A 255 -7.08 1.40 24.25
CA ARG A 255 -5.91 0.89 23.51
C ARG A 255 -4.97 0.10 24.41
N ALA A 256 -4.77 0.52 25.66
CA ALA A 256 -3.80 -0.10 26.58
C ALA A 256 -4.07 -1.58 26.89
N GLN A 257 -5.31 -2.08 26.78
CA GLN A 257 -5.65 -3.48 27.09
C GLN A 257 -5.36 -4.47 25.94
N LEU A 258 -4.96 -4.00 24.75
CA LEU A 258 -4.63 -4.84 23.59
C LEU A 258 -3.13 -5.03 23.35
N PHE A 259 -2.26 -4.34 24.10
CA PHE A 259 -0.83 -4.24 23.80
C PHE A 259 0.10 -5.19 24.58
N GLU A 260 -0.40 -5.97 25.54
CA GLU A 260 0.43 -7.01 26.18
C GLU A 260 0.44 -8.30 25.35
N GLY A 261 1.34 -8.38 24.36
CA GLY A 261 1.60 -9.67 23.71
C GLY A 261 2.49 -9.74 22.46
N LEU A 262 2.94 -8.63 21.87
CA LEU A 262 3.61 -8.68 20.55
C LEU A 262 4.89 -7.85 20.48
N ALA A 263 5.86 -8.17 21.34
CA ALA A 263 7.20 -7.58 21.32
C ALA A 263 8.29 -8.61 21.00
N THR A 264 8.13 -9.43 19.95
CA THR A 264 9.25 -10.18 19.35
C THR A 264 8.93 -10.66 17.94
N ARG A 265 9.11 -9.81 16.91
CA ARG A 265 9.47 -10.25 15.54
C ARG A 265 10.32 -9.17 14.86
N ARG A 266 11.57 -9.52 14.56
CA ARG A 266 12.52 -8.75 13.72
C ARG A 266 12.18 -9.03 12.24
N ASN A 267 12.31 -8.02 11.38
CA ASN A 267 12.09 -8.03 9.91
C ASN A 267 10.76 -7.41 9.43
N ARG A 268 10.50 -6.14 9.77
CA ARG A 268 9.49 -5.33 9.07
C ARG A 268 10.09 -4.66 7.84
N CYS A 269 9.32 -4.56 6.75
CA CYS A 269 9.76 -4.07 5.46
C CYS A 269 8.72 -3.14 4.84
N ALA A 270 9.18 -1.97 4.40
CA ALA A 270 8.48 -1.07 3.50
C ALA A 270 9.43 -0.73 2.34
N VAL A 271 8.91 -0.82 1.11
CA VAL A 271 9.68 -0.59 -0.11
C VAL A 271 8.86 0.31 -1.03
N GLU A 272 9.45 1.43 -1.42
CA GLU A 272 8.89 2.27 -2.48
C GLU A 272 9.59 1.96 -3.80
N ILE A 273 8.79 1.75 -4.84
CA ILE A 273 9.22 1.47 -6.21
C ILE A 273 8.79 2.61 -7.11
N ARG A 274 9.78 3.19 -7.82
CA ARG A 274 9.57 4.22 -8.83
C ARG A 274 10.45 3.96 -10.06
N LYS A 275 10.00 4.46 -11.22
CA LYS A 275 10.83 4.48 -12.43
C LYS A 275 11.64 5.77 -12.35
N CYS A 276 12.97 5.72 -12.46
CA CYS A 276 13.72 6.98 -12.53
C CYS A 276 13.44 7.62 -13.90
N GLY A 277 13.16 8.92 -13.89
CA GLY A 277 13.22 9.69 -15.12
C GLY A 277 14.64 9.63 -15.65
N ASN A 278 14.81 9.49 -16.96
CA ASN A 278 16.08 9.85 -17.58
C ASN A 278 16.23 11.36 -17.31
N GLY A 279 17.11 11.72 -16.38
CA GLY A 279 17.44 13.11 -16.13
C GLY A 279 17.89 13.76 -17.43
N SER A 280 17.13 14.74 -17.89
CA SER A 280 17.56 15.73 -18.88
C SER A 280 18.50 16.73 -18.24
#